data_AF-A0A2G3A9A2-F1
#
_entry.id   AF-A0A2G3A9A2-F1
#
_cell.length_a   1.000
_cell.length_b   1.000
_cell.length_c   1.000
_cell.angle_alpha   90.00
_cell.angle_beta   90.00
_cell.angle_gamma   90.00
#
_symmetry.space_group_name_H-M   'P 1'
#
loop_
_entity.id
_entity.type
_entity.pdbx_description
1 polymer ?
#
loop_
_entity_poly.entity_id
_entity_poly.type
_entity_poly.pdbx_seq_one_letter_code
_entity_poly.pdbx_strand_id
1 'polypeptide(L)'
;MLMISSTPALCLAHQQILNADDILDTNIVSSVSTYILDADDILDASVVSSVSTDILDAEDILYAGVVSSVSTDILDTDDILYASVVSSVSTDILDADDILYTSVVSSVSTDILDADDILNASVVSSVSTDILDADDILYASVVFSVSTDI
;
A
#
# COMPACT_ATOMS: atom_id res chain seq x y z
N MET A 1 -21.44 -5.29 1.74
CA MET A 1 -20.83 -6.35 2.56
C MET A 1 -21.03 -7.75 2.01
N LEU A 2 -20.33 -8.00 0.90
CA LEU A 2 -20.07 -9.33 0.37
C LEU A 2 -18.64 -9.72 0.77
N MET A 3 -18.49 -10.88 1.41
CA MET A 3 -17.17 -11.40 1.80
C MET A 3 -16.64 -12.26 0.64
N ILE A 4 -15.57 -11.80 -0.01
CA ILE A 4 -14.87 -12.55 -1.04
C ILE A 4 -13.59 -13.12 -0.43
N SER A 5 -13.34 -14.41 -0.62
CA SER A 5 -12.06 -15.03 -0.24
C SER A 5 -11.46 -15.65 -1.48
N SER A 6 -10.25 -15.22 -1.82
CA SER A 6 -9.51 -15.77 -2.96
C SER A 6 -8.52 -16.82 -2.46
N THR A 7 -8.55 -18.01 -3.06
CA THR A 7 -7.54 -19.04 -2.79
C THR A 7 -6.18 -18.60 -3.33
N PRO A 8 -5.04 -19.02 -2.74
CA PRO A 8 -3.71 -18.69 -3.24
C PRO A 8 -3.59 -19.03 -4.72
N ALA A 9 -3.58 -18.01 -5.56
CA ALA A 9 -3.61 -18.19 -7.00
C ALA A 9 -2.17 -18.08 -7.52
N LEU A 10 -1.63 -19.19 -8.03
CA LEU A 10 -0.56 -19.17 -9.03
C LEU A 10 -1.16 -18.68 -10.36
N CYS A 11 -1.65 -17.45 -10.37
CA CYS A 11 -2.17 -16.82 -11.57
C CYS A 11 -1.07 -15.96 -12.19
N LEU A 12 -0.87 -16.03 -13.51
CA LEU A 12 0.12 -15.16 -14.16
C LEU A 12 -0.26 -13.68 -14.04
N ALA A 13 -1.57 -13.38 -14.13
CA ALA A 13 -2.13 -12.04 -14.01
C ALA A 13 -3.61 -12.12 -13.58
N HIS A 14 -4.04 -11.35 -12.58
CA HIS A 14 -5.45 -11.22 -12.19
C HIS A 14 -5.83 -9.77 -11.95
N GLN A 15 -7.08 -9.41 -12.26
CA GLN A 15 -7.67 -8.13 -11.87
C GLN A 15 -8.98 -8.41 -11.15
N GLN A 16 -9.18 -7.75 -10.02
CA GLN A 16 -10.40 -7.84 -9.24
C GLN A 16 -10.93 -6.42 -8.99
N ILE A 17 -12.24 -6.27 -9.18
CA ILE A 17 -12.96 -5.03 -8.87
C ILE A 17 -13.95 -5.40 -7.77
N LEU A 18 -13.82 -4.74 -6.63
CA LEU A 18 -14.74 -4.83 -5.50
C LEU A 18 -15.81 -3.75 -5.70
N ASN A 19 -17.02 -4.02 -5.22
CA ASN A 19 -18.06 -2.98 -5.18
C ASN A 19 -18.17 -2.51 -3.75
N ALA A 20 -18.73 -1.32 -3.56
CA ALA A 20 -18.83 -0.71 -2.25
C ALA A 20 -19.27 -1.64 -1.10
N ASP A 21 -18.66 -1.44 0.05
CA ASP A 21 -18.78 -2.24 1.27
C ASP A 21 -18.26 -3.70 1.13
N ASP A 22 -17.45 -4.06 0.15
CA ASP A 22 -16.90 -5.40 -0.02
C ASP A 22 -15.66 -5.63 0.85
N ILE A 23 -15.44 -6.90 1.20
CA ILE A 23 -14.28 -7.32 1.98
C ILE A 23 -13.59 -8.45 1.26
N LEU A 24 -12.28 -8.30 1.02
CA LEU A 24 -11.45 -9.29 0.36
C LEU A 24 -10.25 -9.68 1.21
N ASP A 25 -10.08 -10.98 1.40
CA ASP A 25 -8.84 -11.59 1.90
C ASP A 25 -8.17 -12.34 0.74
N THR A 26 -6.91 -11.99 0.47
CA THR A 26 -6.15 -12.53 -0.63
C THR A 26 -4.69 -12.82 -0.31
N ASN A 27 -4.21 -13.96 -0.85
CA ASN A 27 -2.81 -14.34 -0.79
C ASN A 27 -2.26 -14.56 -2.20
N ILE A 28 -1.21 -13.83 -2.53
CA ILE A 28 -0.75 -13.59 -3.88
C ILE A 28 0.71 -13.99 -3.95
N VAL A 29 1.02 -15.00 -4.77
CA VAL A 29 2.36 -15.58 -4.87
C VAL A 29 2.74 -15.77 -6.33
N SER A 30 3.87 -15.18 -6.72
CA SER A 30 4.45 -15.34 -8.07
C SER A 30 3.46 -14.94 -9.18
N SER A 31 2.81 -13.78 -9.01
CA SER A 31 1.74 -13.30 -9.88
C SER A 31 1.85 -11.81 -10.16
N VAL A 32 1.02 -11.35 -11.09
CA VAL A 32 0.72 -9.92 -11.28
C VAL A 32 -0.75 -9.71 -10.90
N SER A 33 -1.05 -8.74 -10.04
CA SER A 33 -2.40 -8.51 -9.56
C SER A 33 -2.77 -7.05 -9.63
N THR A 34 -4.04 -6.75 -9.90
CA THR A 34 -4.60 -5.41 -9.75
C THR A 34 -5.92 -5.50 -8.98
N TYR A 35 -6.05 -4.72 -7.93
CA TYR A 35 -7.28 -4.58 -7.16
C TYR A 35 -7.79 -3.15 -7.32
N ILE A 36 -9.09 -3.03 -7.61
CA ILE A 36 -9.79 -1.74 -7.66
C ILE A 36 -10.92 -1.87 -6.64
N LEU A 37 -10.89 -1.01 -5.64
CA LEU A 37 -11.86 -0.91 -4.58
C LEU A 37 -12.77 0.27 -4.89
N ASP A 38 -14.08 0.06 -4.76
CA ASP A 38 -15.04 1.15 -4.70
C ASP A 38 -15.15 1.56 -3.20
N ALA A 39 -15.86 2.64 -2.89
CA ALA A 39 -15.93 3.15 -1.52
C ALA A 39 -16.32 2.14 -0.41
N ASP A 40 -15.80 2.35 0.79
CA ASP A 40 -16.06 1.56 2.02
C ASP A 40 -15.56 0.10 1.98
N ASP A 41 -14.57 -0.22 1.15
CA ASP A 41 -14.02 -1.55 0.97
C ASP A 41 -12.87 -1.87 1.97
N ILE A 42 -12.67 -3.15 2.23
CA ILE A 42 -11.54 -3.64 3.03
C ILE A 42 -10.78 -4.73 2.29
N LEU A 43 -9.48 -4.53 2.11
CA LEU A 43 -8.58 -5.53 1.53
C LEU A 43 -7.50 -5.95 2.54
N ASP A 44 -7.41 -7.26 2.80
CA ASP A 44 -6.29 -7.89 3.48
C ASP A 44 -5.48 -8.69 2.44
N ALA A 45 -4.28 -8.20 2.12
CA ALA A 45 -3.44 -8.73 1.07
C ALA A 45 -2.07 -9.17 1.60
N SER A 46 -1.71 -10.41 1.30
CA SER A 46 -0.33 -10.90 1.45
C SER A 46 0.28 -11.19 0.09
N VAL A 47 1.35 -10.47 -0.26
CA VAL A 47 1.94 -10.43 -1.60
C VAL A 47 3.41 -10.87 -1.54
N VAL A 48 3.72 -12.01 -2.15
CA VAL A 48 5.07 -12.61 -2.12
C VAL A 48 5.60 -12.87 -3.52
N SER A 49 6.76 -12.30 -3.85
CA SER A 49 7.41 -12.47 -5.15
C SER A 49 6.50 -12.10 -6.33
N SER A 50 5.71 -11.05 -6.15
CA SER A 50 4.66 -10.65 -7.08
C SER A 50 4.78 -9.18 -7.45
N VAL A 51 3.96 -8.77 -8.41
CA VAL A 51 3.68 -7.36 -8.70
C VAL A 51 2.21 -7.10 -8.37
N SER A 52 1.92 -6.14 -7.53
CA SER A 52 0.55 -5.73 -7.20
C SER A 52 0.33 -4.25 -7.48
N THR A 53 -0.92 -3.91 -7.81
CA THR A 53 -1.38 -2.54 -7.87
C THR A 53 -2.76 -2.47 -7.22
N ASP A 54 -2.90 -1.68 -6.17
CA ASP A 54 -4.14 -1.52 -5.44
C ASP A 54 -4.59 -0.07 -5.65
N ILE A 55 -5.85 0.11 -6.08
CA ILE A 55 -6.48 1.42 -6.31
C ILE A 55 -7.69 1.48 -5.40
N LEU A 56 -7.68 2.42 -4.46
CA LEU A 56 -8.71 2.68 -3.47
C LEU A 56 -9.44 3.98 -3.85
N ASP A 57 -10.75 4.02 -3.64
CA ASP A 57 -11.60 5.18 -4.00
C ASP A 57 -11.85 6.06 -2.77
N ALA A 58 -12.74 5.66 -1.87
CA ALA A 58 -13.00 6.49 -0.69
C ALA A 58 -13.35 5.67 0.54
N GLU A 59 -12.81 6.07 1.68
CA GLU A 59 -13.04 5.42 2.98
C GLU A 59 -12.60 3.93 3.02
N ASP A 60 -11.63 3.54 2.19
CA ASP A 60 -11.13 2.18 2.08
C ASP A 60 -10.04 1.87 3.11
N ILE A 61 -9.91 0.59 3.46
CA ILE A 61 -8.85 0.11 4.36
C ILE A 61 -8.06 -1.03 3.73
N LEU A 62 -6.76 -0.83 3.55
CA LEU A 62 -5.83 -1.83 3.05
C LEU A 62 -4.85 -2.29 4.14
N TYR A 63 -4.76 -3.60 4.33
CA TYR A 63 -3.71 -4.27 5.09
C TYR A 63 -2.80 -5.02 4.12
N ALA A 64 -1.55 -4.59 3.97
CA ALA A 64 -0.62 -5.12 2.99
C ALA A 64 0.64 -5.74 3.64
N GLY A 65 0.85 -7.03 3.42
CA GLY A 65 2.09 -7.73 3.74
C GLY A 65 2.90 -8.03 2.47
N VAL A 66 3.95 -7.26 2.19
CA VAL A 66 4.66 -7.28 0.90
C VAL A 66 6.09 -7.78 1.06
N VAL A 67 6.42 -8.92 0.44
CA VAL A 67 7.74 -9.56 0.56
C VAL A 67 8.35 -9.89 -0.79
N SER A 68 9.54 -9.35 -1.07
CA SER A 68 10.27 -9.59 -2.33
C SER A 68 9.43 -9.25 -3.57
N SER A 69 8.62 -8.21 -3.47
CA SER A 69 7.60 -7.86 -4.46
C SER A 69 7.78 -6.42 -4.94
N VAL A 70 6.99 -6.05 -5.94
CA VAL A 70 6.77 -4.66 -6.32
C VAL A 70 5.30 -4.34 -6.06
N SER A 71 5.01 -3.32 -5.27
CA SER A 71 3.64 -2.85 -5.02
C SER A 71 3.48 -1.40 -5.45
N THR A 72 2.26 -1.05 -5.82
CA THR A 72 1.87 0.33 -6.05
C THR A 72 0.47 0.51 -5.49
N ASP A 73 0.33 1.35 -4.49
CA ASP A 73 -0.94 1.60 -3.83
C ASP A 73 -1.34 3.05 -4.13
N ILE A 74 -2.53 3.25 -4.66
CA ILE A 74 -3.10 4.56 -5.00
C ILE A 74 -4.36 4.72 -4.14
N LEU A 75 -4.33 5.70 -3.26
CA LEU A 75 -5.39 6.08 -2.35
C LEU A 75 -5.94 7.44 -2.80
N ASP A 76 -7.26 7.62 -2.79
CA ASP A 76 -7.91 8.85 -3.28
C ASP A 76 -8.43 9.70 -2.11
N THR A 77 -9.43 9.26 -1.34
CA THR A 77 -9.91 10.11 -0.22
C THR A 77 -10.22 9.33 1.05
N ASP A 78 -9.71 9.81 2.19
CA ASP A 78 -10.00 9.27 3.53
C ASP A 78 -9.61 7.78 3.70
N ASP A 79 -8.62 7.30 2.93
CA ASP A 79 -8.18 5.91 2.93
C ASP A 79 -7.11 5.63 4.01
N ILE A 80 -7.03 4.37 4.44
CA ILE A 80 -6.04 3.94 5.43
C ILE A 80 -5.26 2.71 4.95
N LEU A 81 -3.94 2.87 4.85
CA LEU A 81 -3.01 1.81 4.49
C LEU A 81 -2.12 1.38 5.67
N TYR A 82 -2.14 0.09 5.98
CA TYR A 82 -1.20 -0.57 6.89
C TYR A 82 -0.27 -1.50 6.12
N ALA A 83 0.98 -1.08 5.92
CA ALA A 83 1.95 -1.80 5.11
C ALA A 83 3.12 -2.37 5.94
N SER A 84 3.47 -3.63 5.67
CA SER A 84 4.73 -4.26 6.11
C SER A 84 5.52 -4.72 4.90
N VAL A 85 6.61 -4.02 4.60
CA VAL A 85 7.35 -4.14 3.34
C VAL A 85 8.76 -4.66 3.58
N VAL A 86 9.10 -5.83 3.03
CA VAL A 86 10.40 -6.48 3.24
C VAL A 86 11.07 -6.87 1.92
N SER A 87 12.26 -6.32 1.68
CA SER A 87 13.07 -6.61 0.47
C SER A 87 12.31 -6.35 -0.83
N SER A 88 11.49 -5.29 -0.83
CA SER A 88 10.55 -4.99 -1.90
C SER A 88 10.79 -3.59 -2.46
N VAL A 89 10.04 -3.27 -3.51
CA VAL A 89 9.87 -1.89 -3.99
C VAL A 89 8.41 -1.53 -3.81
N SER A 90 8.11 -0.42 -3.11
CA SER A 90 6.76 0.10 -2.97
C SER A 90 6.67 1.52 -3.50
N THR A 91 5.48 1.89 -3.97
CA THR A 91 5.14 3.26 -4.32
C THR A 91 3.74 3.53 -3.84
N ASP A 92 3.61 4.46 -2.92
CA ASP A 92 2.33 4.77 -2.29
C ASP A 92 1.98 6.21 -2.70
N ILE A 93 0.82 6.40 -3.32
CA ILE A 93 0.30 7.70 -3.77
C ILE A 93 -0.98 7.96 -2.99
N LEU A 94 -0.98 9.02 -2.19
CA LEU A 94 -2.07 9.47 -1.36
C LEU A 94 -2.54 10.83 -1.90
N ASP A 95 -3.85 11.06 -2.03
CA ASP A 95 -4.40 12.31 -2.60
C ASP A 95 -4.94 13.21 -1.48
N ALA A 96 -5.99 12.82 -0.75
CA ALA A 96 -6.55 13.67 0.29
C ALA A 96 -6.95 12.96 1.59
N ASP A 97 -6.48 13.49 2.72
CA ASP A 97 -6.85 13.07 4.07
C ASP A 97 -6.49 11.58 4.36
N ASP A 98 -5.50 11.03 3.65
CA ASP A 98 -5.11 9.62 3.75
C ASP A 98 -4.11 9.36 4.88
N ILE A 99 -4.09 8.12 5.37
CA ILE A 99 -3.19 7.70 6.45
C ILE A 99 -2.40 6.44 6.07
N LEU A 100 -1.08 6.57 6.03
CA LEU A 100 -0.14 5.49 5.79
C LEU A 100 0.66 5.12 7.05
N TYR A 101 0.49 3.88 7.50
CA TYR A 101 1.34 3.24 8.51
C TYR A 101 2.23 2.20 7.86
N THR A 102 3.54 2.45 7.80
CA THR A 102 4.47 1.55 7.11
C THR A 102 5.66 1.10 7.96
N SER A 103 5.99 -0.18 7.84
CA SER A 103 7.23 -0.75 8.35
C SER A 103 8.05 -1.31 7.19
N VAL A 104 9.19 -0.67 6.91
CA VAL A 104 9.99 -0.92 5.71
C VAL A 104 11.37 -1.46 6.08
N VAL A 105 11.71 -2.65 5.57
CA VAL A 105 12.98 -3.31 5.86
C VAL A 105 13.70 -3.76 4.58
N SER A 106 14.92 -3.23 4.37
CA SER A 106 15.77 -3.56 3.21
C SER A 106 15.10 -3.32 1.86
N SER A 107 14.29 -2.27 1.77
CA SER A 107 13.42 -2.00 0.63
C SER A 107 13.71 -0.65 -0.01
N VAL A 108 13.04 -0.37 -1.11
CA VAL A 108 12.94 0.96 -1.69
C VAL A 108 11.48 1.39 -1.62
N SER A 109 11.20 2.55 -1.03
CA SER A 109 9.86 3.14 -1.00
C SER A 109 9.86 4.52 -1.66
N THR A 110 8.72 4.90 -2.21
CA THR A 110 8.45 6.24 -2.71
C THR A 110 7.05 6.59 -2.31
N ASP A 111 6.91 7.60 -1.47
CA ASP A 111 5.64 7.99 -0.89
C ASP A 111 5.35 9.41 -1.41
N ILE A 112 4.22 9.58 -2.09
CA ILE A 112 3.76 10.85 -2.64
C ILE A 112 2.46 11.18 -1.92
N LEU A 113 2.50 12.26 -1.13
CA LEU A 113 1.39 12.76 -0.34
C LEU A 113 0.99 14.13 -0.92
N ASP A 114 -0.32 14.36 -1.07
CA ASP A 114 -0.85 15.64 -1.55
C ASP A 114 -1.46 16.44 -0.39
N ALA A 115 -2.74 16.31 -0.04
CA ALA A 115 -3.40 17.21 0.89
C ALA A 115 -3.78 16.57 2.23
N ASP A 116 -3.21 17.10 3.32
CA ASP A 116 -3.58 16.77 4.70
C ASP A 116 -3.27 15.30 5.09
N ASP A 117 -2.29 14.68 4.43
CA ASP A 117 -1.96 13.26 4.62
C ASP A 117 -1.05 13.01 5.83
N ILE A 118 -1.11 11.79 6.35
CA ILE A 118 -0.29 11.35 7.49
C ILE A 118 0.52 10.11 7.14
N LEU A 119 1.85 10.24 7.16
CA LEU A 119 2.80 9.14 7.02
C LEU A 119 3.46 8.81 8.36
N ASN A 120 3.29 7.58 8.84
CA ASN A 120 4.00 7.03 9.99
C ASN A 120 4.85 5.83 9.57
N ALA A 121 6.15 6.04 9.49
CA ALA A 121 7.10 5.08 8.93
C ALA A 121 8.14 4.61 9.96
N SER A 122 8.40 3.30 9.98
CA SER A 122 9.58 2.71 10.61
C SER A 122 10.47 2.09 9.54
N VAL A 123 11.68 2.63 9.37
CA VAL A 123 12.54 2.31 8.23
C VAL A 123 13.89 1.75 8.68
N VAL A 124 14.24 0.57 8.15
CA VAL A 124 15.49 -0.14 8.46
C VAL A 124 16.19 -0.65 7.20
N SER A 125 17.39 -0.15 6.95
CA SER A 125 18.25 -0.53 5.82
C SER A 125 17.66 -0.25 4.44
N SER A 126 16.88 0.83 4.30
CA SER A 126 16.09 1.09 3.09
C SER A 126 16.50 2.38 2.38
N VAL A 127 15.94 2.60 1.21
CA VAL A 127 15.95 3.89 0.50
C VAL A 127 14.51 4.40 0.47
N SER A 128 14.26 5.62 0.92
CA SER A 128 12.94 6.26 0.83
C SER A 128 13.02 7.57 0.07
N THR A 129 11.93 7.93 -0.59
CA THR A 129 11.75 9.24 -1.20
C THR A 129 10.34 9.69 -0.89
N ASP A 130 10.23 10.79 -0.17
CA ASP A 130 8.96 11.28 0.34
C ASP A 130 8.72 12.65 -0.32
N ILE A 131 7.61 12.78 -1.05
CA ILE A 131 7.18 14.04 -1.69
C ILE A 131 5.93 14.49 -0.95
N LEU A 132 5.99 15.65 -0.30
CA LEU A 132 4.95 16.11 0.63
C LEU A 132 4.47 17.52 0.25
N ASP A 133 3.17 17.81 0.35
CA ASP A 133 2.68 19.20 0.34
C ASP A 133 2.71 19.82 1.75
N ALA A 134 2.35 21.10 1.85
CA ALA A 134 2.60 21.95 3.00
C ALA A 134 1.90 21.53 4.31
N ASP A 135 0.85 20.71 4.24
CA ASP A 135 0.00 20.34 5.36
C ASP A 135 0.17 18.88 5.82
N ASP A 136 1.04 18.12 5.13
CA ASP A 136 1.29 16.72 5.45
C ASP A 136 2.10 16.53 6.74
N ILE A 137 1.87 15.38 7.38
CA ILE A 137 2.52 15.01 8.63
C ILE A 137 3.34 13.74 8.46
N LEU A 138 4.67 13.89 8.56
CA LEU A 138 5.61 12.77 8.55
C LEU A 138 6.17 12.44 9.95
N TYR A 139 5.94 11.20 10.39
CA TYR A 139 6.57 10.57 11.55
C TYR A 139 7.45 9.41 11.13
N ALA A 140 8.76 9.64 10.98
CA ALA A 140 9.71 8.60 10.60
C ALA A 140 10.67 8.20 11.75
N SER A 141 10.79 6.89 11.97
CA SER A 141 11.84 6.29 12.80
C SER A 141 12.82 5.52 11.93
N VAL A 142 14.04 6.04 11.79
CA VAL A 142 15.04 5.52 10.85
C VAL A 142 16.25 4.95 11.59
N VAL A 143 16.61 3.69 11.31
CA VAL A 143 17.82 3.05 11.88
C VAL A 143 19.03 3.16 10.94
N PHE A 144 18.81 2.94 9.64
CA PHE A 144 19.84 3.06 8.60
C PHE A 144 19.11 3.23 7.26
N SER A 145 19.05 4.43 6.71
CA SER A 145 18.44 4.63 5.40
C SER A 145 19.12 5.74 4.63
N VAL A 146 18.81 5.80 3.34
CA VAL A 146 18.97 7.00 2.53
C VAL A 146 17.56 7.54 2.31
N SER A 147 17.25 8.72 2.83
CA SER A 147 15.99 9.41 2.55
C SER A 147 16.23 10.64 1.70
N THR A 148 15.25 10.99 0.87
CA THR A 148 15.17 12.26 0.15
C THR A 148 13.76 12.78 0.30
N ASP A 149 13.63 13.95 0.91
CA ASP A 149 12.33 14.57 1.16
C ASP A 149 12.28 15.84 0.29
N ILE A 150 11.23 15.98 -0.54
CA ILE A 150 11.05 17.08 -1.50
C ILE A 150 9.80 17.86 -1.14
#